data_AF-A0A1S1XZR5-F1
#
_entry.id   AF-A0A1S1XZR5-F1
#
_cell.length_a   1.000
_cell.length_b   1.000
_cell.length_c   1.000
_cell.angle_alpha   90.00
_cell.angle_beta   90.00
_cell.angle_gamma   90.00
#
_symmetry.space_group_name_H-M   'P 1'
#
loop_
_entity.id
_entity.type
_entity.pdbx_description
1 polymer ?
#
loop_
_entity_poly.entity_id
_entity_poly.type
_entity_poly.pdbx_seq_one_letter_code
_entity_poly.pdbx_strand_id
1 'polypeptide(L)'
;MNLTEAILRKGKTLYEDDDYILLWTKFFGLSILALTSYFVYVKAKHSLLKLNGREKAYLMSVSFYLTKQHGVSPRAVLDDTYLFKDFAQAIANRGSESYQNYFKEPSKDKAKHYAVQSGRRYSKKNQK
;
A
#
# COMPACT_ATOMS: atom_id res chain seq x y z
N MET A 1 12.10 1.19 -24.80
CA MET A 1 11.17 0.92 -23.69
C MET A 1 11.95 1.02 -22.40
N ASN A 2 11.66 2.02 -21.57
CA ASN A 2 12.40 2.22 -20.32
C ASN A 2 11.91 1.22 -19.24
N LEU A 3 12.70 1.02 -18.19
CA LEU A 3 12.38 0.08 -17.11
C LEU A 3 11.02 0.38 -16.45
N THR A 4 10.68 1.66 -16.33
CA THR A 4 9.41 2.14 -15.77
C THR A 4 8.22 1.67 -16.60
N GLU A 5 8.23 1.88 -17.92
CA GLU A 5 7.20 1.42 -18.85
C GLU A 5 7.05 -0.11 -18.82
N ALA A 6 8.16 -0.83 -18.69
CA ALA A 6 8.14 -2.29 -18.56
C ALA A 6 7.41 -2.76 -17.30
N ILE A 7 7.66 -2.09 -16.17
CA ILE A 7 7.02 -2.42 -14.90
C ILE A 7 5.55 -1.97 -14.88
N LEU A 8 5.23 -0.80 -15.43
CA LEU A 8 3.84 -0.34 -15.56
C LEU A 8 3.00 -1.29 -16.44
N ARG A 9 3.58 -1.82 -17.52
CA ARG A 9 2.88 -2.78 -18.40
C ARG A 9 2.75 -4.19 -17.84
N LYS A 10 3.78 -4.69 -17.14
CA LYS A 10 3.83 -6.09 -16.65
C LYS A 10 3.41 -6.25 -15.19
N GLY A 11 3.45 -5.17 -14.43
CA GLY A 11 3.06 -5.15 -13.02
C GLY A 11 1.56 -5.33 -12.86
N LYS A 12 1.17 -5.96 -11.77
CA LYS A 12 -0.22 -6.01 -11.34
C LYS A 12 -0.50 -4.81 -10.46
N THR A 13 -1.52 -4.03 -10.78
CA THR A 13 -1.98 -2.92 -9.95
C THR A 13 -2.63 -3.47 -8.67
N LEU A 14 -2.15 -3.00 -7.53
CA LEU A 14 -2.73 -3.25 -6.21
C LEU A 14 -3.63 -2.08 -5.78
N TYR A 15 -3.22 -0.86 -6.11
CA TYR A 15 -3.96 0.37 -5.82
C TYR A 15 -3.62 1.42 -6.88
N GLU A 16 -4.60 2.24 -7.24
CA GLU A 16 -4.42 3.39 -8.15
C GLU A 16 -5.36 4.52 -7.73
N ASP A 17 -4.81 5.73 -7.69
CA ASP A 17 -5.57 6.99 -7.62
C ASP A 17 -4.99 8.02 -8.60
N ASP A 18 -5.42 9.27 -8.50
CA ASP A 18 -5.01 10.35 -9.40
C ASP A 18 -3.50 10.66 -9.31
N ASP A 19 -2.85 10.38 -8.18
CA ASP A 19 -1.47 10.75 -7.91
C ASP A 19 -0.49 9.56 -8.01
N TYR A 20 -0.95 8.36 -7.64
CA TYR A 20 -0.12 7.21 -7.38
C TYR A 20 -0.65 5.91 -7.99
N ILE A 21 0.27 5.03 -8.36
CA ILE A 21 -0.03 3.62 -8.67
C ILE A 21 0.87 2.74 -7.80
N LEU A 22 0.28 1.89 -6.97
CA LEU A 22 1.00 0.85 -6.25
C LEU A 22 0.90 -0.46 -7.04
N LEU A 23 2.06 -0.96 -7.43
CA LEU A 23 2.22 -2.12 -8.30
C LEU A 23 2.97 -3.23 -7.55
N TRP A 24 2.69 -4.48 -7.93
CA TRP A 24 3.54 -5.61 -7.58
C TRP A 24 3.89 -6.41 -8.83
N THR A 25 5.12 -6.90 -8.89
CA THR A 25 5.61 -7.77 -9.96
C THR A 25 5.95 -9.15 -9.40
N LYS A 26 5.58 -10.19 -10.14
CA LYS A 26 6.02 -11.57 -9.86
C LYS A 26 7.44 -11.76 -10.38
N PHE A 27 8.24 -12.54 -9.68
CA PHE A 27 9.53 -13.00 -10.19
C PHE A 27 9.30 -14.27 -11.01
N PHE A 28 9.52 -14.20 -12.33
CA PHE A 28 9.51 -15.36 -13.25
C PHE A 28 8.39 -16.39 -13.01
N GLY A 29 7.13 -15.96 -12.90
CA GLY A 29 5.97 -16.85 -12.80
C GLY A 29 5.74 -17.51 -11.43
N LEU A 30 6.72 -17.51 -10.52
CA LEU A 30 6.60 -18.05 -9.17
C LEU A 30 6.07 -16.97 -8.21
N SER A 31 4.93 -17.25 -7.57
CA SER A 31 4.27 -16.34 -6.60
C SER A 31 4.88 -16.48 -5.21
N ILE A 32 6.22 -16.51 -5.12
CA ILE A 32 6.92 -16.55 -3.83
C ILE A 32 6.91 -15.14 -3.26
N LEU A 33 6.17 -14.94 -2.15
CA LEU A 33 6.03 -13.65 -1.45
C LEU A 33 7.37 -12.98 -1.12
N ALA A 34 8.45 -13.74 -0.93
CA ALA A 34 9.79 -13.17 -0.74
C ALA A 34 10.33 -12.46 -2.00
N LEU A 35 10.03 -12.99 -3.19
CA LEU A 35 10.57 -12.54 -4.47
C LEU A 35 9.68 -11.51 -5.19
N THR A 36 8.45 -11.29 -4.73
CA THR A 36 7.59 -10.24 -5.29
C THR A 36 8.15 -8.86 -5.00
N SER A 37 8.40 -8.08 -6.04
CA SER A 37 8.81 -6.68 -5.88
C SER A 37 7.58 -5.77 -5.90
N TYR A 38 7.56 -4.78 -5.01
CA TYR A 38 6.51 -3.76 -4.97
C TYR A 38 7.10 -2.42 -5.42
N PHE A 39 6.29 -1.64 -6.12
CA PHE A 39 6.68 -0.34 -6.65
C PHE A 39 5.57 0.69 -6.42
N VAL A 40 5.96 1.91 -6.08
CA VAL A 40 5.07 3.08 -6.12
C VAL A 40 5.47 3.92 -7.31
N TYR A 41 4.56 4.07 -8.27
CA TYR A 41 4.69 5.02 -9.35
C TYR A 41 4.03 6.33 -8.97
N VAL A 42 4.79 7.43 -9.04
CA VAL A 42 4.31 8.79 -8.78
C VAL A 42 4.03 9.45 -10.13
N LYS A 43 2.74 9.64 -10.46
CA LYS A 43 2.30 10.08 -11.79
C LYS A 43 2.87 11.45 -12.16
N ALA A 44 2.75 12.43 -11.27
CA ALA A 44 3.22 13.79 -11.50
C ALA A 44 4.74 13.91 -11.75
N LYS A 45 5.54 12.99 -11.18
CA LYS A 45 7.00 12.99 -11.30
C LYS A 45 7.50 12.00 -12.36
N HIS A 46 6.61 11.23 -12.99
CA HIS A 46 6.95 10.09 -13.84
C HIS A 46 8.01 9.15 -13.22
N SER A 47 7.95 8.97 -11.90
CA SER A 47 8.99 8.31 -11.13
C SER A 47 8.50 6.99 -10.56
N LEU A 48 9.31 5.94 -10.69
CA LEU A 48 9.02 4.62 -10.16
C LEU A 48 9.95 4.30 -8.98
N LEU A 49 9.35 4.16 -7.80
CA LEU A 49 10.06 3.91 -6.56
C LEU A 49 9.88 2.45 -6.14
N LYS A 50 10.98 1.70 -6.12
CA LYS A 50 10.97 0.32 -5.61
C LYS A 50 10.92 0.34 -4.08
N LEU A 51 10.05 -0.51 -3.51
CA LEU A 51 10.01 -0.74 -2.06
C LEU A 51 11.23 -1.54 -1.61
N ASN A 52 11.79 -1.15 -0.46
CA ASN A 52 12.80 -1.96 0.23
C ASN A 52 12.15 -3.06 1.09
N GLY A 53 12.97 -3.94 1.67
CA GLY A 53 12.48 -5.06 2.48
C GLY A 53 11.67 -4.63 3.70
N ARG A 54 12.08 -3.56 4.38
CA ARG A 54 11.39 -3.03 5.57
C ARG A 54 10.04 -2.44 5.22
N GLU A 55 9.96 -1.61 4.18
CA GLU A 55 8.72 -1.00 3.70
C GLU A 55 7.70 -2.07 3.27
N LYS A 56 8.17 -3.07 2.52
CA LYS A 56 7.35 -4.21 2.11
C LYS A 56 6.83 -5.00 3.32
N ALA A 57 7.72 -5.37 4.25
CA ALA A 57 7.33 -6.11 5.44
C ALA A 57 6.30 -5.33 6.27
N TYR A 58 6.48 -4.00 6.39
CA TYR A 58 5.56 -3.13 7.11
C TYR A 58 4.16 -3.13 6.47
N LEU A 59 4.06 -2.87 5.16
CA LEU A 59 2.78 -2.87 4.44
C LEU A 59 2.05 -4.21 4.57
N MET A 60 2.78 -5.31 4.39
CA MET A 60 2.21 -6.66 4.54
C MET A 60 1.74 -6.93 5.97
N SER A 61 2.49 -6.48 6.97
CA SER A 61 2.13 -6.65 8.39
C SER A 61 0.86 -5.88 8.75
N VAL A 62 0.74 -4.63 8.31
CA VAL A 62 -0.48 -3.82 8.53
C VAL A 62 -1.69 -4.51 7.88
N SER A 63 -1.55 -4.95 6.63
CA SER A 63 -2.60 -5.66 5.89
C SER A 63 -2.99 -6.99 6.57
N PHE A 64 -2.01 -7.71 7.10
CA PHE A 64 -2.22 -8.94 7.85
C PHE A 64 -3.03 -8.69 9.14
N TYR A 65 -2.66 -7.68 9.93
CA TYR A 65 -3.39 -7.35 11.16
C TYR A 65 -4.82 -6.87 10.88
N LEU A 66 -5.02 -6.06 9.84
CA LEU A 66 -6.35 -5.64 9.40
C LEU A 66 -7.25 -6.83 9.09
N THR A 67 -6.74 -7.78 8.30
CA THR A 67 -7.53 -8.94 7.86
C THR A 67 -7.72 -9.99 8.94
N LYS A 68 -6.68 -10.30 9.72
CA LYS A 68 -6.68 -11.42 10.68
C LYS A 68 -7.11 -11.04 12.09
N GLN A 69 -6.81 -9.83 12.56
CA GLN A 69 -7.16 -9.40 13.92
C GLN A 69 -8.38 -8.49 13.96
N HIS A 70 -8.56 -7.64 12.95
CA HIS A 70 -9.66 -6.67 12.92
C HIS A 70 -10.82 -7.08 12.00
N GLY A 71 -10.74 -8.24 11.35
CA GLY A 71 -11.82 -8.78 10.51
C GLY A 71 -12.14 -7.95 9.27
N VAL A 72 -11.25 -7.04 8.87
CA VAL A 72 -11.43 -6.22 7.66
C VAL A 72 -11.24 -7.11 6.45
N SER A 73 -12.24 -7.21 5.58
CA SER A 73 -12.12 -8.06 4.38
C SER A 73 -10.95 -7.57 3.50
N PRO A 74 -10.24 -8.47 2.78
CA PRO A 74 -9.16 -8.06 1.88
C PRO A 74 -9.59 -7.00 0.86
N ARG A 75 -10.83 -7.06 0.40
CA ARG A 75 -11.42 -6.07 -0.50
C ARG A 75 -11.58 -4.69 0.19
N ALA A 76 -12.09 -4.67 1.41
CA ALA A 76 -12.19 -3.43 2.19
C ALA A 76 -10.81 -2.83 2.51
N VAL A 77 -9.77 -3.65 2.67
CA VAL A 77 -8.40 -3.14 2.80
C VAL A 77 -7.98 -2.36 1.55
N LEU A 78 -8.29 -2.86 0.36
CA LEU A 78 -7.98 -2.19 -0.92
C LEU A 78 -8.80 -0.92 -1.13
N ASP A 79 -10.10 -0.97 -0.84
CA ASP A 79 -11.05 0.04 -1.28
C ASP A 79 -11.33 1.13 -0.21
N ASP A 80 -11.27 0.80 1.08
CA ASP A 80 -11.89 1.63 2.13
C ASP A 80 -10.91 2.16 3.19
N THR A 81 -9.74 1.53 3.37
CA THR A 81 -8.85 1.81 4.53
C THR A 81 -7.91 3.01 4.35
N TYR A 82 -7.82 3.66 3.19
CA TYR A 82 -6.77 4.66 2.86
C TYR A 82 -5.32 4.18 3.01
N LEU A 83 -5.08 2.96 3.52
CA LEU A 83 -3.76 2.38 3.76
C LEU A 83 -2.82 2.56 2.58
N PHE A 84 -3.25 2.16 1.38
CA PHE A 84 -2.39 2.17 0.20
C PHE A 84 -2.09 3.58 -0.30
N LYS A 85 -3.02 4.52 -0.10
CA LYS A 85 -2.82 5.95 -0.42
C LYS A 85 -1.75 6.55 0.49
N ASP A 86 -1.94 6.45 1.80
CA ASP A 86 -1.03 7.03 2.78
C ASP A 86 0.36 6.38 2.67
N PHE A 87 0.40 5.07 2.42
CA PHE A 87 1.63 4.35 2.17
C PHE A 87 2.34 4.87 0.91
N ALA A 88 1.63 4.99 -0.22
CA ALA A 88 2.21 5.49 -1.46
C ALA A 88 2.76 6.92 -1.31
N GLN A 89 2.02 7.78 -0.61
CA GLN A 89 2.46 9.13 -0.29
C GLN A 89 3.73 9.13 0.58
N ALA A 90 3.79 8.27 1.62
CA ALA A 90 4.98 8.15 2.46
C ALA A 90 6.20 7.70 1.63
N ILE A 91 6.04 6.71 0.76
CA ILE A 91 7.13 6.25 -0.14
C ILE A 91 7.55 7.35 -1.12
N ALA A 92 6.60 8.10 -1.69
CA ALA A 92 6.89 9.23 -2.59
C ALA A 92 7.71 10.34 -1.91
N ASN A 93 7.61 10.43 -0.58
CA ASN A 93 8.31 11.40 0.27
C ASN A 93 9.44 10.74 1.10
N ARG A 94 10.02 9.63 0.61
CA ARG A 94 11.12 8.92 1.30
C ARG A 94 12.25 9.88 1.67
N GLY A 95 12.69 9.83 2.94
CA GLY A 95 13.71 10.72 3.50
C GLY A 95 13.16 11.98 4.17
N SER A 96 11.87 12.30 4.02
CA SER A 96 11.22 13.40 4.73
C SER A 96 10.71 12.99 6.12
N GLU A 97 10.30 13.98 6.91
CA GLU A 97 9.62 13.77 8.18
C GLU A 97 8.30 12.99 8.01
N SER A 98 7.56 13.22 6.93
CA SER A 98 6.30 12.51 6.65
C SER A 98 6.51 11.00 6.51
N TYR A 99 7.61 10.59 5.86
CA TYR A 99 8.01 9.19 5.77
C TYR A 99 8.34 8.63 7.15
N GLN A 100 9.14 9.36 7.95
CA GLN A 100 9.50 8.90 9.30
C GLN A 100 8.27 8.75 10.19
N ASN A 101 7.38 9.74 10.19
CA ASN A 101 6.14 9.73 10.96
C ASN A 101 5.21 8.58 10.55
N TYR A 102 5.13 8.27 9.25
CA TYR A 102 4.35 7.12 8.77
C TYR A 102 4.84 5.80 9.38
N PHE A 103 6.16 5.56 9.38
CA PHE A 103 6.78 4.32 9.86
C PHE A 103 7.14 4.32 11.36
N LYS A 104 6.81 5.39 12.10
CA LYS A 104 7.16 5.54 13.52
C LYS A 104 6.40 4.56 14.42
N GLU A 105 5.12 4.33 14.11
CA GLU A 105 4.29 3.43 14.91
C GLU A 105 4.39 1.97 14.46
N PRO A 106 4.26 1.00 15.39
CA PRO A 106 4.20 -0.42 15.05
C PRO A 106 3.07 -0.73 14.07
N SER A 107 3.29 -1.72 13.20
CA SER A 107 2.31 -2.13 12.18
C SER A 107 0.96 -2.59 12.76
N LYS A 108 0.96 -3.14 13.99
CA LYS A 108 -0.25 -3.52 14.71
C LYS A 108 -1.10 -2.31 15.11
N ASP A 109 -0.46 -1.27 15.65
CA ASP A 109 -1.16 -0.06 16.08
C ASP A 109 -1.67 0.74 14.88
N LYS A 110 -0.86 0.82 13.82
CA LYS A 110 -1.29 1.37 12.52
C LYS A 110 -2.53 0.65 11.98
N ALA A 111 -2.56 -0.68 12.03
CA ALA A 111 -3.72 -1.47 11.60
C ALA A 111 -4.97 -1.15 12.42
N LYS A 112 -4.84 -0.97 13.74
CA LYS A 112 -5.95 -0.57 14.61
C LYS A 112 -6.52 0.80 14.19
N HIS A 113 -5.67 1.78 13.87
CA HIS A 113 -6.13 3.09 13.40
C HIS A 113 -6.94 2.99 12.11
N TYR A 114 -6.46 2.23 11.12
CA TYR A 114 -7.18 2.03 9.87
C TYR A 114 -8.48 1.23 10.03
N ALA A 115 -8.53 0.25 10.93
CA ALA A 115 -9.75 -0.49 11.23
C ALA A 115 -10.84 0.44 11.81
N VAL A 116 -10.48 1.31 12.75
CA VAL A 116 -11.41 2.30 13.34
C VAL A 116 -11.93 3.28 12.28
N GLN A 117 -11.05 3.78 11.41
CA GLN A 117 -11.45 4.69 10.33
C GLN A 117 -12.43 4.02 9.36
N SER A 118 -12.19 2.75 9.02
CA SER A 118 -13.04 1.97 8.10
C SER A 118 -14.42 1.70 8.70
N GLY A 119 -14.49 1.34 9.99
CA GLY A 119 -15.75 1.10 10.71
C GLY A 119 -16.63 2.35 10.81
N ARG A 120 -16.04 3.52 11.06
CA ARG A 120 -16.77 4.81 11.08
C ARG A 120 -17.37 5.15 9.71
N ARG A 121 -16.70 4.75 8.63
CA ARG A 121 -17.15 5.00 7.25
C ARG A 121 -18.35 4.12 6.87
N TYR A 122 -18.31 2.83 7.23
CA TYR A 122 -19.42 1.91 7.02
C TYR A 122 -20.70 2.38 7.75
N SER A 123 -20.56 2.84 8.99
CA SER A 123 -21.71 3.40 9.74
C SER A 123 -22.30 4.64 9.08
N LYS A 124 -21.48 5.56 8.55
CA LYS A 124 -21.97 6.74 7.81
C LYS A 124 -22.58 6.41 6.46
N LYS A 125 -22.14 5.35 5.78
CA LYS A 125 -22.64 4.96 4.45
C LYS A 125 -24.01 4.28 4.52
N ASN A 126 -24.32 3.62 5.63
CA ASN A 126 -25.62 2.98 5.89
C ASN A 126 -26.66 3.91 6.56
N GLN A 127 -26.33 5.18 6.77
CA GLN A 127 -27.25 6.21 7.29
C GLN A 127 -27.73 7.19 6.20
N LYS A 128 -27.40 6.92 4.94
CA LYS A 128 -27.93 7.62 3.76
C LYS A 128 -28.73 6.65 2.92
#